data_AF-A0AAV0WG57-F1
#
_entry.id   AF-A0AAV0WG57-F1
#
_cell.length_a   1.000
_cell.length_b   1.000
_cell.length_c   1.000
_cell.angle_alpha   90.00
_cell.angle_beta   90.00
_cell.angle_gamma   90.00
#
_symmetry.space_group_name_H-M   'P 1'
#
loop_
_entity.id
_entity.type
_entity.pdbx_description
1 polymer ?
#
loop_
_entity_poly.entity_id
_entity_poly.type
_entity_poly.pdbx_seq_one_letter_code
_entity_poly.pdbx_strand_id
1 'polypeptide(L)'
;MRTPIRKYIKKCPVCQINKTQNLQSIVNSALNGLMHTNVYPPSQLIHELKQIQLTLPSTLELPITKSHLSIPELFRTSKLSVVCIQQNLVFATRIPLLSNLRFNLFHNIPLPIPTNKGNIVIIEPQAQYLAISDTRKNISV
;
A
#
# COMPACT_ATOMS: atom_id res chain seq x y z
N MET A 1 -48.19 -22.13 43.56
CA MET A 1 -48.04 -21.42 42.26
C MET A 1 -46.87 -20.44 42.36
N ARG A 2 -45.78 -20.71 41.62
CA ARG A 2 -44.82 -19.76 41.00
C ARG A 2 -43.50 -20.49 40.71
N THR A 3 -43.38 -20.98 39.49
CA THR A 3 -42.11 -21.48 38.91
C THR A 3 -41.31 -20.27 38.42
N PRO A 4 -40.01 -20.11 38.75
CA PRO A 4 -39.21 -19.06 38.15
C PRO A 4 -38.82 -19.47 36.74
N ILE A 5 -39.15 -18.60 35.80
CA ILE A 5 -38.72 -18.64 34.40
C ILE A 5 -37.18 -18.62 34.41
N ARG A 6 -36.55 -19.80 34.27
CA ARG A 6 -35.20 -19.90 33.73
C ARG A 6 -35.25 -19.23 32.36
N LYS A 7 -34.83 -17.96 32.31
CA LYS A 7 -34.47 -17.25 31.08
C LYS A 7 -33.29 -18.01 30.45
N TYR A 8 -33.61 -19.10 29.77
CA TYR A 8 -32.75 -19.65 28.75
C TYR A 8 -32.66 -18.59 27.66
N ILE A 9 -31.63 -17.75 27.73
CA ILE A 9 -31.03 -17.18 26.53
C ILE A 9 -30.56 -18.40 25.75
N LYS A 10 -31.45 -18.94 24.90
CA LYS A 10 -31.09 -19.92 23.89
C LYS A 10 -30.03 -19.24 23.03
N LYS A 11 -28.76 -19.54 23.30
CA LYS A 11 -27.64 -19.28 22.40
C LYS A 11 -28.03 -19.90 21.07
N CYS A 12 -28.53 -19.09 20.14
CA CYS A 12 -29.07 -19.57 18.88
C CYS A 12 -27.94 -20.28 18.12
N PRO A 13 -28.06 -21.59 17.82
CA PRO A 13 -27.00 -22.36 17.19
C PRO A 13 -26.62 -21.80 15.82
N VAL A 14 -27.60 -21.25 15.10
CA VAL A 14 -27.41 -20.56 13.82
C VAL A 14 -26.46 -19.35 13.94
N CYS A 15 -26.53 -18.59 15.04
CA CYS A 15 -25.64 -17.45 15.27
C CYS A 15 -24.21 -17.87 15.64
N GLN A 16 -24.01 -19.09 16.14
CA GLN A 16 -22.68 -19.65 16.39
C GLN A 16 -22.06 -20.18 15.10
N ILE A 17 -22.85 -20.87 14.28
CA ILE A 17 -22.43 -21.39 12.96
C ILE A 17 -21.95 -20.25 12.05
N ASN A 18 -22.67 -19.12 12.02
CA ASN A 18 -22.28 -17.99 11.19
C ASN A 18 -20.97 -17.32 11.66
N LYS A 19 -20.71 -17.32 12.98
CA LYS A 19 -19.44 -16.81 13.54
C LYS A 19 -18.26 -17.73 13.23
N THR A 20 -18.43 -19.04 13.33
CA THR A 20 -17.37 -20.01 13.02
C THR A 20 -17.05 -20.06 11.53
N GLN A 21 -18.06 -19.96 10.66
CA GLN A 21 -17.88 -19.85 9.22
C GLN A 21 -17.11 -18.58 8.82
N ASN A 22 -17.41 -17.45 9.46
CA ASN A 22 -16.72 -16.19 9.22
C ASN A 22 -15.25 -16.23 9.69
N LEU A 23 -14.97 -16.84 10.84
CA LEU A 23 -13.59 -17.03 11.29
C LEU A 23 -12.80 -17.93 10.33
N GLN A 24 -13.41 -19.00 9.85
CA GLN A 24 -12.79 -19.89 8.88
C GLN A 24 -12.50 -19.18 7.56
N SER A 25 -13.41 -18.33 7.07
CA SER A 25 -13.16 -17.54 5.85
C SER A 25 -12.04 -16.52 6.04
N ILE A 26 -11.97 -15.87 7.21
CA ILE A 26 -10.88 -14.94 7.55
C ILE A 26 -9.52 -15.66 7.53
N VAL A 27 -9.42 -16.82 8.18
CA VAL A 27 -8.18 -17.62 8.22
C VAL A 27 -7.80 -18.10 6.82
N ASN A 28 -8.76 -18.58 6.03
CA ASN A 28 -8.49 -19.02 4.66
C ASN A 28 -8.01 -17.86 3.78
N SER A 29 -8.59 -16.67 3.89
CA SER A 29 -8.08 -15.47 3.20
C SER A 29 -6.64 -15.15 3.64
N ALA A 30 -6.38 -15.20 4.95
CA ALA A 30 -5.07 -14.93 5.53
C ALA A 30 -3.98 -15.89 5.01
N LEU A 31 -4.30 -17.19 4.90
CA LEU A 31 -3.42 -18.21 4.32
C LEU A 31 -3.10 -17.95 2.84
N ASN A 32 -4.05 -17.36 2.12
CA ASN A 32 -3.85 -16.94 0.73
C ASN A 32 -3.17 -15.57 0.60
N GLY A 33 -2.69 -14.98 1.71
CA GLY A 33 -2.07 -13.66 1.72
C GLY A 33 -3.05 -12.51 1.46
N LEU A 34 -4.36 -12.74 1.66
CA LEU A 34 -5.42 -11.76 1.48
C LEU A 34 -5.99 -11.32 2.83
N MET A 35 -6.45 -10.08 2.89
CA MET A 35 -7.15 -9.54 4.06
C MET A 35 -8.65 -9.63 3.83
N HIS A 36 -9.35 -10.38 4.70
CA HIS A 36 -10.80 -10.49 4.63
C HIS A 36 -11.46 -9.18 5.08
N THR A 37 -12.52 -8.75 4.41
CA THR A 37 -13.19 -7.44 4.66
C THR A 37 -13.78 -7.30 6.06
N ASN A 38 -14.10 -8.42 6.71
CA ASN A 38 -14.55 -8.42 8.11
C ASN A 38 -13.43 -8.17 9.14
N VAL A 39 -12.15 -8.32 8.74
CA VAL A 39 -11.02 -7.94 9.61
C VAL A 39 -10.85 -6.44 9.62
N TYR A 40 -11.00 -5.81 8.46
CA TYR A 40 -10.85 -4.37 8.32
C TYR A 40 -11.75 -3.84 7.18
N PRO A 41 -12.90 -3.24 7.53
CA PRO A 41 -13.88 -2.81 6.54
C PRO A 41 -13.33 -1.73 5.60
N PRO A 42 -13.65 -1.78 4.29
CA PRO A 42 -13.21 -0.76 3.33
C PRO A 42 -13.60 0.67 3.73
N SER A 43 -14.77 0.88 4.34
CA SER A 43 -15.22 2.19 4.83
C SER A 43 -14.30 2.76 5.91
N GLN A 44 -13.84 1.91 6.84
CA GLN A 44 -12.90 2.30 7.89
C GLN A 44 -11.52 2.60 7.31
N LEU A 45 -11.03 1.76 6.38
CA LEU A 45 -9.78 2.01 5.66
C LEU A 45 -9.80 3.37 4.94
N ILE A 46 -10.87 3.67 4.19
CA ILE A 46 -11.02 4.95 3.48
C ILE A 46 -10.96 6.12 4.47
N HIS A 47 -11.65 6.00 5.60
CA HIS A 47 -11.67 7.04 6.62
C HIS A 47 -10.27 7.28 7.19
N GLU A 48 -9.57 6.22 7.60
CA GLU A 48 -8.22 6.33 8.19
C GLU A 48 -7.20 6.86 7.17
N LEU A 49 -7.26 6.43 5.91
CA LEU A 49 -6.40 6.96 4.85
C LEU A 49 -6.61 8.45 4.62
N LYS A 50 -7.85 8.94 4.66
CA LYS A 50 -8.14 10.38 4.58
C LYS A 50 -7.54 11.14 5.76
N GLN A 51 -7.60 10.59 6.98
CA GLN A 51 -6.96 11.21 8.14
C GLN A 51 -5.44 11.26 7.99
N ILE A 52 -4.82 10.17 7.53
CA ILE A 52 -3.37 10.11 7.26
C ILE A 52 -3.01 11.16 6.20
N GLN A 53 -3.79 11.29 5.13
CA GLN A 53 -3.54 12.27 4.07
C GLN A 53 -3.41 13.70 4.60
N LEU A 54 -4.20 14.08 5.61
CA LEU A 54 -4.13 15.41 6.24
C LEU A 54 -2.84 15.65 7.02
N THR A 55 -2.15 14.58 7.43
CA THR A 55 -0.90 14.63 8.18
C THR A 55 0.34 14.48 7.30
N LEU A 56 0.18 14.12 6.02
CA LEU A 56 1.30 13.93 5.12
C LEU A 56 1.97 15.27 4.76
N PRO A 57 3.29 15.26 4.56
CA PRO A 57 3.99 16.40 3.98
C PRO A 57 3.41 16.78 2.61
N SER A 58 3.41 18.06 2.26
CA SER A 58 2.84 18.57 1.00
C SER A 58 3.46 17.99 -0.28
N THR A 59 4.63 17.36 -0.17
CA THR A 59 5.33 16.71 -1.29
C THR A 59 4.90 15.25 -1.53
N LEU A 60 4.13 14.68 -0.61
CA LEU A 60 3.72 13.27 -0.63
C LEU A 60 2.21 13.16 -0.65
N GLU A 61 1.70 12.27 -1.48
CA GLU A 61 0.28 12.02 -1.65
C GLU A 61 0.03 10.51 -1.57
N LEU A 62 -1.14 10.12 -1.08
CA LEU A 62 -1.58 8.74 -1.20
C LEU A 62 -1.92 8.45 -2.68
N PRO A 63 -1.77 7.19 -3.14
CA PRO A 63 -2.10 6.76 -4.50
C PRO A 63 -3.63 6.60 -4.65
N ILE A 64 -4.35 7.69 -4.42
CA ILE A 64 -5.80 7.74 -4.40
C ILE A 64 -6.24 8.79 -5.40
N THR A 65 -7.08 8.38 -6.34
CA THR A 65 -7.55 9.28 -7.40
C THR A 65 -8.39 10.40 -6.77
N LYS A 66 -8.20 11.64 -7.22
CA LYS A 66 -8.82 12.85 -6.65
C LYS A 66 -10.35 12.82 -6.56
N SER A 67 -11.02 11.94 -7.33
CA SER A 67 -12.47 11.79 -7.35
C SER A 67 -12.97 10.48 -6.71
N HIS A 68 -12.19 9.38 -6.73
CA HIS A 68 -12.63 8.09 -6.19
C HIS A 68 -11.45 7.27 -5.66
N LEU A 69 -11.52 6.86 -4.40
CA LEU A 69 -10.58 5.90 -3.82
C LEU A 69 -11.02 4.49 -4.22
N SER A 70 -10.35 3.90 -5.22
CA SER A 70 -10.57 2.49 -5.54
C SER A 70 -9.71 1.63 -4.63
N ILE A 71 -10.33 1.06 -3.60
CA ILE A 71 -9.69 0.15 -2.65
C ILE A 71 -8.96 -1.01 -3.36
N PRO A 72 -9.50 -1.61 -4.43
CA PRO A 72 -8.78 -2.66 -5.16
C PRO A 72 -7.43 -2.20 -5.76
N GLU A 73 -7.37 -1.02 -6.39
CA GLU A 73 -6.12 -0.51 -6.98
C GLU A 73 -5.10 -0.11 -5.92
N LEU A 74 -5.58 0.44 -4.80
CA LEU A 74 -4.75 0.71 -3.64
C LEU A 74 -4.08 -0.57 -3.15
N PHE A 75 -4.84 -1.66 -2.99
CA PHE A 75 -4.28 -2.94 -2.56
C PHE A 75 -3.40 -3.59 -3.63
N ARG A 76 -3.67 -3.41 -4.93
CA ARG A 76 -2.79 -3.89 -6.02
C ARG A 76 -1.41 -3.26 -5.99
N THR A 77 -1.32 -1.98 -5.66
CA THR A 77 -0.06 -1.23 -5.57
C THR A 77 0.61 -1.36 -4.20
N SER A 78 -0.08 -1.92 -3.21
CA SER A 78 0.40 -2.11 -1.85
C SER A 78 0.93 -3.52 -1.62
N LYS A 79 1.83 -3.65 -0.64
CA LYS A 79 2.30 -4.96 -0.18
C LYS A 79 1.58 -5.36 1.10
N LEU A 80 0.75 -6.39 1.04
CA LEU A 80 0.16 -7.03 2.22
C LEU A 80 1.07 -8.17 2.69
N SER A 81 1.30 -8.26 3.99
CA SER A 81 2.03 -9.36 4.63
C SER A 81 1.19 -9.86 5.79
N VAL A 82 1.00 -11.17 5.85
CA VAL A 82 0.25 -11.84 6.90
C VAL A 82 1.22 -12.73 7.65
N VAL A 83 1.31 -12.55 8.97
CA VAL A 83 2.17 -13.37 9.83
C VAL A 83 1.38 -13.87 11.03
N CYS A 84 1.64 -15.12 11.43
CA CYS A 84 1.06 -15.71 12.63
C CYS A 84 2.09 -15.71 13.75
N ILE A 85 1.82 -15.00 14.84
CA ILE A 85 2.72 -14.87 16.00
C ILE A 85 1.93 -15.22 17.25
N GLN A 86 2.37 -16.24 17.99
CA GLN A 86 1.73 -16.66 19.25
C GLN A 86 0.20 -16.81 19.13
N GLN A 87 -0.26 -17.50 18.07
CA GLN A 87 -1.68 -17.70 17.76
C GLN A 87 -2.45 -16.43 17.34
N ASN A 88 -1.76 -15.31 17.11
CA ASN A 88 -2.35 -14.09 16.59
C ASN A 88 -2.02 -13.92 15.11
N LEU A 89 -3.03 -13.63 14.28
CA LEU A 89 -2.85 -13.21 12.90
C LEU A 89 -2.60 -11.70 12.85
N VAL A 90 -1.43 -11.31 12.35
CA VAL A 90 -1.03 -9.92 12.17
C VAL A 90 -1.01 -9.61 10.68
N PHE A 91 -1.76 -8.57 10.30
CA PHE A 91 -1.82 -8.05 8.94
C PHE A 91 -0.98 -6.77 8.89
N ALA A 92 0.03 -6.74 8.04
CA ALA A 92 0.89 -5.59 7.82
C ALA A 92 0.81 -5.15 6.36
N THR A 93 0.22 -3.98 6.12
CA THR A 93 0.07 -3.40 4.78
C THR A 93 1.06 -2.25 4.60
N ARG A 94 1.87 -2.30 3.55
CA ARG A 94 2.71 -1.18 3.12
C ARG A 94 2.09 -0.54 1.89
N ILE A 95 1.52 0.64 2.08
CA ILE A 95 0.94 1.45 1.01
C ILE A 95 2.03 2.41 0.54
N PRO A 96 2.43 2.37 -0.75
CA PRO A 96 3.41 3.32 -1.26
C PRO A 96 2.81 4.73 -1.30
N LEU A 97 3.62 5.73 -1.00
CA LEU A 97 3.26 7.13 -1.22
C LEU A 97 3.77 7.58 -2.59
N LEU A 98 3.02 8.47 -3.22
CA LEU A 98 3.41 9.12 -4.46
C LEU A 98 4.05 10.47 -4.14
N SER A 99 5.18 10.73 -4.78
CA SER A 99 5.78 12.05 -4.75
C SER A 99 5.12 12.91 -5.83
N ASN A 100 4.68 14.12 -5.46
CA ASN A 100 4.21 15.10 -6.44
C ASN A 100 5.35 15.98 -6.98
N LEU A 101 6.60 15.63 -6.66
CA LEU A 101 7.78 16.28 -7.21
C LEU A 101 7.82 16.10 -8.74
N ARG A 102 8.02 17.21 -9.42
CA ARG A 102 8.21 17.24 -10.87
C ARG A 102 9.68 17.10 -11.19
N PHE A 103 9.97 16.26 -12.16
CA PHE A 103 11.30 16.04 -12.69
C PHE A 103 11.27 16.28 -14.19
N ASN A 104 12.27 17.01 -14.66
CA ASN A 104 12.58 17.08 -16.08
C ASN A 104 13.54 15.93 -16.38
N LEU A 105 13.13 15.05 -17.29
CA LEU A 105 13.94 13.90 -17.73
C LEU A 105 14.73 14.29 -18.97
N PHE A 106 16.05 14.17 -18.88
CA PHE A 106 16.97 14.40 -19.99
C PHE A 106 17.57 13.07 -20.44
N HIS A 107 17.63 12.84 -21.74
CA HIS A 107 18.30 11.67 -22.28
C HIS A 107 19.81 11.92 -22.32
N ASN A 108 20.58 11.04 -21.69
CA ASN A 108 22.03 11.17 -21.63
C ASN A 108 22.64 10.65 -22.93
N ILE A 109 23.09 11.57 -23.79
CA ILE A 109 23.78 11.23 -25.03
C ILE A 109 25.28 11.41 -24.80
N PRO A 110 26.08 10.32 -24.83
CA PRO A 110 27.52 10.43 -24.67
C PRO A 110 28.12 11.22 -25.84
N LEU A 111 28.85 12.30 -25.52
CA LEU A 111 29.52 13.11 -26.52
C LEU A 111 30.99 12.67 -26.65
N PRO A 112 31.47 12.31 -27.85
CA PRO A 112 32.87 12.05 -28.09
C PRO A 112 33.68 13.35 -28.01
N ILE A 113 34.71 13.37 -27.17
CA ILE A 113 35.58 14.53 -26.94
C ILE A 113 36.96 14.23 -27.54
N PRO A 114 37.40 14.96 -28.58
CA PRO A 114 38.73 14.81 -29.11
C PRO A 114 39.78 15.37 -28.14
N THR A 115 40.91 14.69 -28.04
CA THR A 115 42.07 15.13 -27.26
C THR A 115 43.11 15.78 -28.17
N ASN A 116 43.99 16.60 -27.60
CA ASN A 116 45.08 17.25 -28.33
C ASN A 116 46.04 16.26 -29.04
N LYS A 117 45.98 14.97 -28.69
CA LYS A 117 46.79 13.89 -29.28
C LYS A 117 46.07 13.11 -30.39
N GLY A 118 44.87 13.54 -30.81
CA GLY A 118 44.07 12.87 -31.84
C GLY A 118 43.24 11.68 -31.37
N ASN A 119 43.33 11.30 -30.08
CA ASN A 119 42.47 10.26 -29.49
C ASN A 119 41.09 10.84 -29.15
N ILE A 120 40.04 10.02 -29.22
CA ILE A 120 38.69 10.38 -28.81
C ILE A 120 38.39 9.72 -27.46
N VAL A 121 37.90 10.51 -26.51
CA VAL A 121 37.43 10.03 -25.21
C VAL A 121 35.92 10.11 -25.18
N ILE A 122 35.28 9.04 -24.74
CA ILE A 122 33.82 8.99 -24.54
C ILE A 122 33.59 8.77 -23.05
N ILE A 123 32.78 9.62 -22.43
CA ILE A 123 32.31 9.43 -21.07
C ILE A 123 30.97 8.68 -21.16
N GLU A 124 31.00 7.41 -20.79
CA GLU A 124 29.80 6.57 -20.81
C GLU A 124 28.92 6.87 -19.59
N PRO A 125 27.66 7.28 -19.78
CA PRO A 125 26.77 7.56 -18.66
C PRO A 125 26.32 6.27 -17.99
N GLN A 126 26.28 6.25 -16.65
CA GLN A 126 25.83 5.08 -15.88
C GLN A 126 24.31 4.85 -15.96
N ALA A 127 23.54 5.87 -16.36
CA ALA A 127 22.09 5.82 -16.51
C ALA A 127 21.67 6.49 -17.83
N GLN A 128 20.61 5.96 -18.45
CA GLN A 128 20.11 6.44 -19.75
C GLN A 128 19.41 7.80 -19.65
N TYR A 129 18.84 8.11 -18.49
CA TYR A 129 18.14 9.36 -18.25
C TYR A 129 18.70 10.06 -17.02
N LEU A 130 18.62 11.38 -17.02
CA LEU A 130 18.91 12.23 -15.87
C LEU A 130 17.62 12.94 -15.46
N ALA A 131 17.18 12.69 -14.23
CA ALA A 131 16.03 13.38 -13.65
C ALA A 131 16.51 14.60 -12.84
N ILE A 132 16.06 15.80 -13.22
CA ILE A 132 16.38 17.04 -12.50
C ILE A 132 15.10 17.63 -11.92
N SER A 133 15.05 17.84 -10.61
CA SER A 133 13.93 18.52 -9.97
C SER A 133 13.95 20.02 -10.26
N ASP A 134 12.78 20.65 -10.27
CA ASP A 134 12.68 22.12 -10.43
C ASP A 134 13.42 22.89 -9.31
N THR A 135 13.61 22.25 -8.15
CA THR A 135 14.35 22.79 -7.00
C THR A 135 15.87 22.58 -7.07
N ARG A 136 16.40 22.11 -8.20
CA ARG A 136 17.83 21.78 -8.43
C ARG A 136 18.41 20.76 -7.43
N LYS A 137 17.58 19.85 -6.90
CA LYS A 137 18.06 18.65 -6.21
C LYS A 137 18.20 17.53 -7.22
N ASN A 138 19.42 16.99 -7.34
CA ASN A 138 19.74 15.96 -8.31
C ASN A 138 19.39 14.58 -7.75
N ILE A 139 18.67 13.77 -8.53
CA ILE A 139 18.45 12.35 -8.26
C ILE A 139 18.71 11.61 -9.59
N SER A 140 19.74 10.77 -9.62
CA SER A 140 19.99 9.87 -10.76
C SER A 140 19.01 8.69 -10.68
N VAL A 141 18.30 8.41 -11.77
CA VAL A 141 17.27 7.35 -11.86
C VAL A 141 17.63 6.38 -12.97
#